data_AF-A0AAV2TJU6-F1
#
_entry.id   AF-A0AAV2TJU6-F1
#
_cell.length_a   1.000
_cell.length_b   1.000
_cell.length_c   1.000
_cell.angle_alpha   90.00
_cell.angle_beta   90.00
_cell.angle_gamma   90.00
#
_symmetry.space_group_name_H-M   'P 1'
#
loop_
_entity.id
_entity.type
_entity.pdbx_description
1 polymer ?
#
loop_
_entity_poly.entity_id
_entity_poly.type
_entity_poly.pdbx_seq_one_letter_code
_entity_poly.pdbx_strand_id
1 'polypeptide(L)'
;MSKLSSAEGDKKPGQKSEFLFGDPDYGANKCLDIRNVKVLSQAEWKAINQRLQTEAIKEAEREKKRLELEKMKSTSKEMVKNWTNTFLGARQKKLDERKKRLAKEEEAKIAIDLEEAKYQAERRKAAIEEAKLKLYYQTDRVKSFHTALNLTEVLKERDAQLEFKELCKQLSACKDQKYVEQWKKELEEATLNDQKKAEERRQKNLENVKDIKEQIREHEEIRKKEEEEKILEGEKIRRVAIADQLERERLEQLYKEQTGGLLKMYQDQIEGNKRMKEIERIKEEEEEEDCRIFAAAKKKMTKLRILREQELFKEREKQINRIQEFLSSQMKAQKDDEDDRIRRAVEERDRAEKEAEEEKAKKRAETLASIEAYRLEQIQLRRKQLEDEKQAELDEVRKRVAAERVISEYEAACWEAKNKEIRALSNEYLEIQRQHEEAKKREREGDAKLAGEGNRLAQLEENIFQEYARKVIDHCKAHGRNVYPLEVAARPSSVPGLGSSLPGETSIVNMGKSPEEIKEDEQKNQNANVDSTEEHKPSNEEGTKERLGFVW
;
A
#
# COMPACT_ATOMS: atom_id res chain seq x y z
N MET A 1 27.81 -57.24 27.40
CA MET A 1 28.50 -58.47 26.99
C MET A 1 29.90 -58.09 26.54
N SER A 2 30.94 -58.67 27.13
CA SER A 2 32.35 -58.39 26.78
C SER A 2 32.88 -59.40 25.76
N LYS A 3 34.06 -59.09 25.18
CA LYS A 3 35.00 -59.89 24.35
C LYS A 3 35.17 -59.33 22.92
N LEU A 4 36.32 -59.41 22.25
CA LEU A 4 37.74 -59.62 22.62
C LEU A 4 38.57 -59.32 21.34
N SER A 5 39.74 -58.68 21.46
CA SER A 5 40.81 -58.69 20.43
C SER A 5 42.07 -58.09 21.07
N SER A 6 42.92 -58.90 21.71
CA SER A 6 44.01 -59.68 21.07
C SER A 6 45.18 -58.79 20.63
N ALA A 7 46.23 -58.79 21.45
CA ALA A 7 47.55 -58.21 21.16
C ALA A 7 48.66 -59.13 21.71
N GLU A 8 49.35 -59.82 20.81
CA GLU A 8 50.59 -60.59 21.02
C GLU A 8 51.47 -60.32 19.76
N GLY A 9 52.80 -60.27 19.83
CA GLY A 9 53.69 -60.41 20.98
C GLY A 9 55.17 -60.17 20.62
N ASP A 10 56.05 -60.75 21.43
CA ASP A 10 57.50 -60.95 21.21
C ASP A 10 58.48 -59.76 21.25
N LYS A 11 58.81 -59.37 22.49
CA LYS A 11 60.21 -59.14 22.91
C LYS A 11 60.49 -59.83 24.25
N LYS A 12 61.40 -60.82 24.27
CA LYS A 12 61.96 -61.41 25.49
C LYS A 12 63.36 -60.82 25.77
N PRO A 13 63.64 -60.26 26.96
CA PRO A 13 65.00 -60.06 27.43
C PRO A 13 65.53 -61.35 28.09
N GLY A 14 66.79 -61.71 27.79
CA GLY A 14 67.44 -62.88 28.38
C GLY A 14 67.79 -62.68 29.87
N GLN A 15 67.50 -63.68 30.68
CA GLN A 15 67.85 -63.68 32.10
C GLN A 15 69.35 -63.89 32.30
N LYS A 16 69.93 -63.20 33.29
CA LYS A 16 71.27 -63.53 33.81
C LYS A 16 71.15 -64.78 34.69
N SER A 17 71.89 -65.84 34.35
CA SER A 17 72.17 -66.94 35.27
C SER A 17 73.61 -66.82 35.73
N GLU A 18 73.81 -66.51 37.00
CA GLU A 18 75.12 -66.61 37.66
C GLU A 18 75.55 -68.06 37.66
N PHE A 19 76.79 -68.33 37.26
CA PHE A 19 77.39 -69.67 37.39
C PHE A 19 78.67 -69.57 38.22
N LEU A 20 78.57 -70.05 39.46
CA LEU A 20 79.69 -70.24 40.37
C LEU A 20 80.57 -71.38 39.88
N PHE A 21 81.77 -71.04 39.41
CA PHE A 21 82.98 -71.85 39.52
C PHE A 21 84.00 -70.93 40.22
N GLY A 22 84.66 -71.31 41.31
CA GLY A 22 84.95 -72.66 41.78
C GLY A 22 86.46 -72.78 41.89
N ASP A 23 87.02 -72.15 42.92
CA ASP A 23 88.47 -72.13 43.15
C ASP A 23 89.02 -73.54 43.37
N PRO A 24 90.02 -73.98 42.60
CA PRO A 24 90.87 -75.10 42.97
C PRO A 24 92.04 -74.55 43.79
N ASP A 25 91.86 -74.55 45.12
CA ASP A 25 92.96 -74.46 46.06
C ASP A 25 93.94 -75.62 45.82
N TYR A 26 95.22 -75.33 45.57
CA TYR A 26 96.38 -76.12 45.99
C TYR A 26 97.68 -75.52 45.45
N GLY A 27 98.68 -75.38 46.33
CA GLY A 27 100.01 -75.87 45.96
C GLY A 27 101.20 -74.91 46.07
N ALA A 28 101.69 -74.75 47.29
CA ALA A 28 103.10 -74.63 47.63
C ALA A 28 103.88 -73.37 47.20
N ASN A 29 104.31 -72.63 48.23
CA ASN A 29 105.61 -71.97 48.26
C ASN A 29 106.72 -72.94 47.83
N LYS A 30 107.18 -72.84 46.58
CA LYS A 30 108.48 -73.36 46.14
C LYS A 30 109.29 -72.21 45.58
N CYS A 31 110.40 -71.91 46.26
CA CYS A 31 111.44 -71.03 45.76
C CYS A 31 111.86 -71.49 44.36
N LEU A 32 111.78 -70.59 43.37
CA LEU A 32 112.19 -70.89 41.99
C LEU A 32 113.71 -70.92 41.90
N ASP A 33 114.28 -72.11 41.74
CA ASP A 33 115.70 -72.30 41.42
C ASP A 33 115.93 -72.02 39.92
N ILE A 34 116.68 -70.96 39.62
CA ILE A 34 116.77 -70.31 38.30
C ILE A 34 117.76 -71.05 37.36
N ARG A 35 117.73 -72.39 37.34
CA ARG A 35 118.80 -73.20 36.72
C ARG A 35 118.39 -74.16 35.60
N ASN A 36 117.11 -74.31 35.25
CA ASN A 36 116.66 -75.21 34.17
C ASN A 36 115.52 -74.63 33.30
N VAL A 37 115.86 -74.13 32.10
CA VAL A 37 114.91 -73.84 31.00
C VAL A 37 115.53 -74.27 29.67
N LYS A 38 114.73 -74.83 28.74
CA LYS A 38 115.18 -75.29 27.41
C LYS A 38 114.25 -74.71 26.34
N VAL A 39 114.81 -74.12 25.28
CA VAL A 39 114.08 -73.32 24.27
C VAL A 39 113.92 -74.13 22.96
N LEU A 40 112.72 -74.11 22.39
CA LEU A 40 112.34 -74.75 21.12
C LEU A 40 112.40 -73.78 19.93
N SER A 41 112.51 -74.28 18.70
CA SER A 41 112.60 -73.43 17.50
C SER A 41 111.23 -73.08 16.89
N GLN A 42 111.14 -71.92 16.24
CA GLN A 42 109.89 -71.44 15.65
C GLN A 42 109.43 -72.25 14.40
N ALA A 43 110.33 -73.01 13.78
CA ALA A 43 110.00 -73.87 12.64
C ALA A 43 109.13 -75.07 13.08
N GLU A 44 109.52 -75.71 14.18
CA GLU A 44 108.81 -76.87 14.76
C GLU A 44 107.38 -76.49 15.19
N TRP A 45 107.22 -75.30 15.79
CA TRP A 45 105.91 -74.77 16.19
C TRP A 45 104.93 -74.61 15.01
N LYS A 46 105.41 -74.12 13.85
CA LYS A 46 104.56 -73.95 12.66
C LYS A 46 104.15 -75.28 12.03
N ALA A 47 105.06 -76.26 11.98
CA ALA A 47 104.78 -77.59 11.45
C ALA A 47 103.73 -78.35 12.30
N ILE A 48 103.82 -78.23 13.63
CA ILE A 48 102.84 -78.81 14.57
C ILE A 48 101.46 -78.16 14.38
N ASN A 49 101.38 -76.83 14.30
CA ASN A 49 100.11 -76.12 14.11
C ASN A 49 99.41 -76.50 12.80
N GLN A 50 100.13 -76.62 11.68
CA GLN A 50 99.52 -76.97 10.39
C GLN A 50 98.91 -78.38 10.40
N ARG A 51 99.57 -79.37 11.05
CA ARG A 51 99.01 -80.72 11.20
C ARG A 51 97.80 -80.78 12.13
N LEU A 52 97.71 -79.92 13.14
CA LEU A 52 96.55 -79.83 14.03
C LEU A 52 95.32 -79.21 13.34
N GLN A 53 95.49 -78.43 12.27
CA GLN A 53 94.43 -77.64 11.65
C GLN A 53 93.81 -78.26 10.38
N THR A 54 94.28 -79.42 9.89
CA THR A 54 93.82 -79.99 8.61
C THR A 54 92.34 -80.38 8.57
N GLU A 55 91.77 -80.90 9.65
CA GLU A 55 90.33 -81.26 9.67
C GLU A 55 89.43 -80.03 9.78
N ALA A 56 89.84 -79.01 10.55
CA ALA A 56 89.12 -77.74 10.64
C ALA A 56 89.02 -77.02 9.27
N ILE A 57 90.04 -77.17 8.42
CA ILE A 57 90.02 -76.64 7.03
C ILE A 57 88.95 -77.36 6.19
N LYS A 58 88.87 -78.69 6.25
CA LYS A 58 87.84 -79.48 5.52
C LYS A 58 86.41 -79.18 6.02
N GLU A 59 86.25 -78.88 7.31
CA GLU A 59 84.96 -78.48 7.87
C GLU A 59 84.51 -77.12 7.38
N ALA A 60 85.41 -76.14 7.34
CA ALA A 60 85.14 -74.84 6.75
C ALA A 60 84.74 -74.96 5.26
N GLU A 61 85.28 -75.91 4.51
CA GLU A 61 84.87 -76.17 3.12
C GLU A 61 83.46 -76.77 2.99
N ARG A 62 83.06 -77.67 3.91
CA ARG A 62 81.69 -78.21 3.95
C ARG A 62 80.65 -77.12 4.26
N GLU A 63 80.95 -76.27 5.24
CA GLU A 63 80.08 -75.14 5.60
C GLU A 63 79.97 -74.10 4.48
N LYS A 64 81.08 -73.77 3.80
CA LYS A 64 81.04 -72.92 2.59
C LYS A 64 80.07 -73.46 1.54
N LYS A 65 80.14 -74.76 1.21
CA LYS A 65 79.23 -75.40 0.24
C LYS A 65 77.77 -75.37 0.68
N ARG A 66 77.48 -75.52 1.98
CA ARG A 66 76.11 -75.40 2.52
C ARG A 66 75.57 -73.98 2.38
N LEU A 67 76.38 -72.98 2.75
CA LEU A 67 76.05 -71.57 2.60
C LEU A 67 75.89 -71.16 1.13
N GLU A 68 76.69 -71.73 0.21
CA GLU A 68 76.54 -71.56 -1.23
C GLU A 68 75.22 -72.15 -1.75
N LEU A 69 74.84 -73.36 -1.34
CA LEU A 69 73.55 -73.97 -1.69
C LEU A 69 72.35 -73.18 -1.14
N GLU A 70 72.46 -72.66 0.08
CA GLU A 70 71.41 -71.81 0.67
C GLU A 70 71.28 -70.47 -0.08
N LYS A 71 72.41 -69.83 -0.42
CA LYS A 71 72.44 -68.64 -1.29
C LYS A 71 71.85 -68.92 -2.68
N MET A 72 72.16 -70.07 -3.30
CA MET A 72 71.55 -70.47 -4.57
C MET A 72 70.04 -70.72 -4.44
N LYS A 73 69.58 -71.18 -3.28
CA LYS A 73 68.15 -71.37 -2.99
C LYS A 73 67.43 -70.05 -2.71
N SER A 74 68.09 -69.07 -2.08
CA SER A 74 67.51 -67.73 -1.88
C SER A 74 67.44 -66.97 -3.20
N THR A 75 68.52 -66.93 -3.99
CA THR A 75 68.51 -66.30 -5.32
C THR A 75 67.50 -66.98 -6.26
N SER A 76 67.37 -68.30 -6.24
CA SER A 76 66.33 -69.02 -6.99
C SER A 76 64.90 -68.60 -6.59
N LYS A 77 64.62 -68.48 -5.28
CA LYS A 77 63.32 -67.99 -4.79
C LYS A 77 63.07 -66.53 -5.18
N GLU A 78 64.09 -65.68 -5.11
CA GLU A 78 64.01 -64.26 -5.48
C GLU A 78 63.75 -64.08 -6.99
N MET A 79 64.40 -64.87 -7.84
CA MET A 79 64.10 -64.92 -9.27
C MET A 79 62.65 -65.34 -9.53
N VAL A 80 62.20 -66.45 -8.93
CA VAL A 80 60.84 -67.00 -9.11
C VAL A 80 59.75 -66.08 -8.54
N LYS A 81 60.04 -65.30 -7.49
CA LYS A 81 59.08 -64.34 -6.89
C LYS A 81 58.55 -63.33 -7.92
N ASN A 82 59.38 -62.97 -8.90
CA ASN A 82 59.03 -62.01 -9.95
C ASN A 82 58.45 -62.68 -11.21
N TRP A 83 58.27 -64.01 -11.23
CA TRP A 83 57.72 -64.75 -12.38
C TRP A 83 56.19 -64.71 -12.40
N THR A 84 55.64 -63.85 -13.26
CA THR A 84 54.20 -63.67 -13.46
C THR A 84 53.47 -64.91 -13.98
N ASN A 85 54.19 -65.84 -14.64
CA ASN A 85 53.62 -67.01 -15.32
C ASN A 85 53.50 -68.25 -14.41
N THR A 86 53.73 -68.10 -13.10
CA THR A 86 53.46 -69.15 -12.11
C THR A 86 51.97 -69.20 -11.74
N PHE A 87 51.47 -70.34 -11.24
CA PHE A 87 50.07 -70.45 -10.79
C PHE A 87 49.72 -69.41 -9.70
N LEU A 88 50.65 -69.16 -8.79
CA LEU A 88 50.50 -68.12 -7.76
C LEU A 88 50.52 -66.71 -8.37
N GLY A 89 51.43 -66.42 -9.29
CA GLY A 89 51.47 -65.14 -10.03
C GLY A 89 50.19 -64.87 -10.83
N ALA A 90 49.65 -65.89 -11.51
CA ALA A 90 48.39 -65.79 -12.24
C ALA A 90 47.18 -65.58 -11.31
N ARG A 91 47.15 -66.24 -10.14
CA ARG A 91 46.11 -66.02 -9.12
C ARG A 91 46.20 -64.61 -8.52
N GLN A 92 47.41 -64.15 -8.21
CA GLN A 92 47.66 -62.80 -7.70
C GLN A 92 47.22 -61.74 -8.72
N LYS A 93 47.62 -61.89 -9.99
CA LYS A 93 47.20 -61.02 -11.10
C LYS A 93 45.67 -60.94 -11.22
N LYS A 94 44.94 -62.06 -11.16
CA LYS A 94 43.46 -62.07 -11.17
C LYS A 94 42.85 -61.35 -9.96
N LEU A 95 43.45 -61.46 -8.78
CA LEU A 95 43.00 -60.75 -7.58
C LEU A 95 43.25 -59.25 -7.70
N ASP A 96 44.41 -58.84 -8.21
CA ASP A 96 44.74 -57.42 -8.39
C ASP A 96 43.98 -56.78 -9.55
N GLU A 97 43.66 -57.53 -10.62
CA GLU A 97 42.72 -57.14 -11.66
C GLU A 97 41.29 -56.96 -11.11
N ARG A 98 40.82 -57.89 -10.27
CA ARG A 98 39.51 -57.75 -9.59
C ARG A 98 39.48 -56.54 -8.66
N LYS A 99 40.54 -56.30 -7.87
CA LYS A 99 40.66 -55.09 -7.03
C LYS A 99 40.65 -53.82 -7.88
N LYS A 100 41.43 -53.77 -8.97
CA LYS A 100 41.45 -52.63 -9.90
C LYS A 100 40.10 -52.40 -10.56
N ARG A 101 39.32 -53.45 -10.83
CA ARG A 101 37.96 -53.31 -11.38
C ARG A 101 37.00 -52.76 -10.32
N LEU A 102 37.00 -53.30 -9.11
CA LEU A 102 36.18 -52.81 -8.00
C LEU A 102 36.52 -51.37 -7.62
N ALA A 103 37.80 -51.01 -7.55
CA ALA A 103 38.25 -49.65 -7.31
C ALA A 103 37.72 -48.68 -8.38
N LYS A 104 37.77 -49.06 -9.67
CA LYS A 104 37.16 -48.26 -10.75
C LYS A 104 35.64 -48.17 -10.68
N GLU A 105 34.97 -49.25 -10.26
CA GLU A 105 33.51 -49.27 -10.03
C GLU A 105 33.13 -48.35 -8.84
N GLU A 106 33.97 -48.26 -7.80
CA GLU A 106 33.81 -47.36 -6.66
C GLU A 106 34.15 -45.90 -7.01
N GLU A 107 35.26 -45.66 -7.72
CA GLU A 107 35.63 -44.34 -8.28
C GLU A 107 34.51 -43.77 -9.16
N ALA A 108 33.89 -44.60 -10.00
CA ALA A 108 32.75 -44.20 -10.84
C ALA A 108 31.50 -43.84 -10.03
N LYS A 109 31.21 -44.58 -8.94
CA LYS A 109 30.11 -44.23 -8.03
C LYS A 109 30.37 -42.93 -7.29
N ILE A 110 31.57 -42.74 -6.76
CA ILE A 110 31.98 -41.50 -6.09
C ILE A 110 31.91 -40.31 -7.05
N ALA A 111 32.26 -40.50 -8.32
CA ALA A 111 32.09 -39.46 -9.35
C ALA A 111 30.60 -39.09 -9.55
N ILE A 112 29.71 -40.08 -9.66
CA ILE A 112 28.26 -39.86 -9.75
C ILE A 112 27.73 -39.15 -8.49
N ASP A 113 28.08 -39.63 -7.29
CA ASP A 113 27.67 -39.01 -6.02
C ASP A 113 28.12 -37.53 -5.93
N LEU A 114 29.33 -37.22 -6.41
CA LEU A 114 29.85 -35.86 -6.48
C LEU A 114 29.14 -34.99 -7.53
N GLU A 115 28.73 -35.56 -8.66
CA GLU A 115 27.95 -34.86 -9.69
C GLU A 115 26.50 -34.60 -9.23
N GLU A 116 25.85 -35.60 -8.63
CA GLU A 116 24.53 -35.44 -8.03
C GLU A 116 24.55 -34.43 -6.87
N ALA A 117 25.56 -34.46 -6.01
CA ALA A 117 25.72 -33.48 -4.93
C ALA A 117 25.90 -32.05 -5.47
N LYS A 118 26.67 -31.85 -6.55
CA LYS A 118 26.78 -30.56 -7.24
C LYS A 118 25.44 -30.12 -7.81
N TYR A 119 24.75 -30.98 -8.55
CA TYR A 119 23.46 -30.67 -9.16
C TYR A 119 22.39 -30.33 -8.10
N GLN A 120 22.34 -31.07 -6.99
CA GLN A 120 21.45 -30.77 -5.87
C GLN A 120 21.81 -29.45 -5.19
N ALA A 121 23.10 -29.15 -5.00
CA ALA A 121 23.58 -27.88 -4.46
C ALA A 121 23.23 -26.70 -5.38
N GLU A 122 23.37 -26.86 -6.70
CA GLU A 122 22.98 -25.87 -7.71
C GLU A 122 21.46 -25.64 -7.71
N ARG A 123 20.64 -26.70 -7.71
CA ARG A 123 19.18 -26.58 -7.59
C ARG A 123 18.76 -25.88 -6.30
N ARG A 124 19.38 -26.22 -5.17
CA ARG A 124 19.14 -25.57 -3.88
C ARG A 124 19.56 -24.09 -3.92
N LYS A 125 20.70 -23.78 -4.51
CA LYS A 125 21.19 -22.41 -4.70
C LYS A 125 20.21 -21.60 -5.56
N ALA A 126 19.80 -22.12 -6.70
CA ALA A 126 18.83 -21.46 -7.59
C ALA A 126 17.49 -21.21 -6.89
N ALA A 127 16.96 -22.18 -6.13
CA ALA A 127 15.73 -21.99 -5.36
C ALA A 127 15.87 -20.93 -4.26
N ILE A 128 17.04 -20.84 -3.60
CA ILE A 128 17.34 -19.80 -2.61
C ILE A 128 17.48 -18.42 -3.30
N GLU A 129 18.09 -18.34 -4.47
CA GLU A 129 18.24 -17.11 -5.25
C GLU A 129 16.88 -16.61 -5.78
N GLU A 130 16.02 -17.51 -6.26
CA GLU A 130 14.64 -17.19 -6.64
C GLU A 130 13.82 -16.69 -5.45
N ALA A 131 13.93 -17.34 -4.28
CA ALA A 131 13.27 -16.90 -3.05
C ALA A 131 13.77 -15.51 -2.59
N LYS A 132 15.09 -15.28 -2.61
CA LYS A 132 15.69 -13.96 -2.32
C LYS A 132 15.18 -12.88 -3.27
N LEU A 133 15.09 -13.17 -4.57
CA LEU A 133 14.57 -12.22 -5.56
C LEU A 133 13.10 -11.87 -5.29
N LYS A 134 12.27 -12.87 -4.97
CA LYS A 134 10.86 -12.65 -4.60
C LYS A 134 10.72 -11.80 -3.34
N LEU A 135 11.50 -12.10 -2.29
CA LEU A 135 11.51 -11.30 -1.05
C LEU A 135 11.97 -9.85 -1.31
N TYR A 136 13.02 -9.67 -2.11
CA TYR A 136 13.52 -8.35 -2.50
C TYR A 136 12.46 -7.53 -3.25
N TYR A 137 11.76 -8.12 -4.22
CA TYR A 137 10.64 -7.47 -4.93
C TYR A 137 9.40 -7.26 -4.06
N GLN A 138 9.27 -7.99 -2.95
CA GLN A 138 8.23 -7.77 -1.94
C GLN A 138 8.55 -6.64 -0.95
N THR A 139 9.76 -6.06 -0.96
CA THR A 139 10.06 -4.87 -0.17
C THR A 139 9.30 -3.64 -0.70
N ASP A 140 8.77 -2.81 0.19
CA ASP A 140 7.94 -1.67 -0.20
C ASP A 140 8.74 -0.60 -0.97
N ARG A 141 10.04 -0.49 -0.70
CA ARG A 141 11.00 0.32 -1.46
C ARG A 141 11.04 -0.09 -2.94
N VAL A 142 11.14 -1.39 -3.23
CA VAL A 142 11.16 -1.91 -4.61
C VAL A 142 9.77 -1.83 -5.25
N LYS A 143 8.68 -2.13 -4.53
CA LYS A 143 7.30 -1.96 -5.04
C LYS A 143 7.03 -0.51 -5.46
N SER A 144 7.43 0.46 -4.65
CA SER A 144 7.30 1.89 -4.96
C SER A 144 8.07 2.25 -6.24
N PHE A 145 9.31 1.76 -6.37
CA PHE A 145 10.12 1.95 -7.57
C PHE A 145 9.55 1.26 -8.83
N HIS A 146 9.00 0.04 -8.70
CA HIS A 146 8.29 -0.63 -9.80
C HIS A 146 6.98 0.10 -10.18
N THR A 147 6.28 0.69 -9.22
CA THR A 147 5.10 1.53 -9.50
C THR A 147 5.51 2.77 -10.31
N ALA A 148 6.63 3.40 -9.95
CA ALA A 148 7.21 4.49 -10.73
C ALA A 148 7.68 4.04 -12.12
N LEU A 149 8.24 2.82 -12.25
CA LEU A 149 8.63 2.23 -13.54
C LEU A 149 7.42 2.09 -14.47
N ASN A 150 6.33 1.51 -13.99
CA ASN A 150 5.08 1.38 -14.76
C ASN A 150 4.56 2.75 -15.20
N LEU A 151 4.65 3.78 -14.33
CA LEU A 151 4.29 5.15 -14.71
C LEU A 151 5.17 5.69 -15.85
N THR A 152 6.47 5.37 -15.92
CA THR A 152 7.31 5.77 -17.07
C THR A 152 6.87 5.13 -18.39
N GLU A 153 6.32 3.91 -18.34
CA GLU A 153 5.80 3.21 -19.52
C GLU A 153 4.47 3.82 -19.95
N VAL A 154 3.55 4.06 -19.00
CA VAL A 154 2.28 4.78 -19.26
C VAL A 154 2.51 6.17 -19.82
N LEU A 155 3.52 6.91 -19.36
CA LEU A 155 3.87 8.22 -19.92
C LEU A 155 4.36 8.10 -21.37
N LYS A 156 5.20 7.11 -21.69
CA LYS A 156 5.64 6.87 -23.08
C LYS A 156 4.49 6.48 -24.01
N GLU A 157 3.56 5.65 -23.53
CA GLU A 157 2.34 5.32 -24.29
C GLU A 157 1.45 6.56 -24.46
N ARG A 158 1.37 7.43 -23.44
CA ARG A 158 0.60 8.66 -23.47
C ARG A 158 1.14 9.64 -24.50
N ASP A 159 2.45 9.77 -24.62
CA ASP A 159 3.11 10.61 -25.63
C ASP A 159 2.81 10.07 -27.04
N ALA A 160 2.95 8.76 -27.27
CA ALA A 160 2.57 8.13 -28.54
C ALA A 160 1.07 8.31 -28.90
N GLN A 161 0.17 8.31 -27.91
CA GLN A 161 -1.24 8.64 -28.12
C GLN A 161 -1.46 10.11 -28.50
N LEU A 162 -0.64 11.03 -27.97
CA LEU A 162 -0.70 12.45 -28.32
C LEU A 162 -0.22 12.68 -29.75
N GLU A 163 0.92 12.11 -30.13
CA GLU A 163 1.44 12.11 -31.51
C GLU A 163 0.41 11.56 -32.50
N PHE A 164 -0.17 10.39 -32.19
CA PHE A 164 -1.22 9.78 -33.01
C PHE A 164 -2.47 10.68 -33.12
N LYS A 165 -2.89 11.29 -32.01
CA LYS A 165 -4.04 12.23 -32.00
C LYS A 165 -3.76 13.47 -32.84
N GLU A 166 -2.54 13.99 -32.85
CA GLU A 166 -2.14 15.12 -33.68
C GLU A 166 -2.11 14.75 -35.17
N LEU A 167 -1.55 13.58 -35.51
CA LEU A 167 -1.60 13.06 -36.88
C LEU A 167 -3.04 12.89 -37.37
N CYS A 168 -3.94 12.33 -36.52
CA CYS A 168 -5.36 12.24 -36.84
C CYS A 168 -6.01 13.61 -37.07
N LYS A 169 -5.72 14.63 -36.24
CA LYS A 169 -6.21 16.00 -36.45
C LYS A 169 -5.73 16.58 -37.77
N GLN A 170 -4.45 16.43 -38.10
CA GLN A 170 -3.87 16.92 -39.37
C GLN A 170 -4.56 16.24 -40.57
N LEU A 171 -4.75 14.92 -40.51
CA LEU A 171 -5.46 14.17 -41.57
C LEU A 171 -6.93 14.59 -41.70
N SER A 172 -7.64 14.85 -40.60
CA SER A 172 -9.01 15.38 -40.65
C SER A 172 -9.04 16.78 -41.26
N ALA A 173 -8.17 17.69 -40.83
CA ALA A 173 -8.07 19.03 -41.41
C ALA A 173 -7.83 19.01 -42.92
N CYS A 174 -6.99 18.09 -43.42
CA CYS A 174 -6.80 17.89 -44.87
C CYS A 174 -8.03 17.33 -45.59
N LYS A 175 -8.88 16.54 -44.91
CA LYS A 175 -10.17 16.08 -45.48
C LYS A 175 -11.18 17.22 -45.51
N ASP A 176 -11.27 18.00 -44.43
CA ASP A 176 -12.16 19.15 -44.31
C ASP A 176 -11.83 20.22 -45.37
N GLN A 177 -10.54 20.47 -45.62
CA GLN A 177 -10.08 21.34 -46.71
C GLN A 177 -10.58 20.86 -48.08
N LYS A 178 -10.45 19.57 -48.40
CA LYS A 178 -10.95 19.01 -49.67
C LYS A 178 -12.48 19.11 -49.79
N TYR A 179 -13.21 18.92 -48.69
CA TYR A 179 -14.66 19.08 -48.67
C TYR A 179 -15.08 20.53 -48.91
N VAL A 180 -14.38 21.50 -48.28
CA VAL A 180 -14.58 22.93 -48.53
C VAL A 180 -14.24 23.32 -49.98
N GLU A 181 -13.21 22.73 -50.58
CA GLU A 181 -12.88 22.92 -52.00
C GLU A 181 -13.94 22.35 -52.95
N GLN A 182 -14.50 21.18 -52.64
CA GLN A 182 -15.62 20.60 -53.40
C GLN A 182 -16.86 21.49 -53.31
N TRP A 183 -17.24 21.91 -52.11
CA TRP A 183 -18.41 22.76 -51.88
C TRP A 183 -18.28 24.14 -52.54
N LYS A 184 -17.06 24.71 -52.60
CA LYS A 184 -16.78 25.93 -53.39
C LYS A 184 -17.04 25.72 -54.88
N LYS A 185 -16.59 24.61 -55.45
CA LYS A 185 -16.84 24.29 -56.88
C LYS A 185 -18.32 24.09 -57.16
N GLU A 186 -19.05 23.39 -56.29
CA GLU A 186 -20.51 23.24 -56.41
C GLU A 186 -21.23 24.59 -56.37
N LEU A 187 -20.79 25.51 -55.51
CA LEU A 187 -21.33 26.88 -55.44
C LEU A 187 -20.98 27.70 -56.69
N GLU A 188 -19.76 27.60 -57.21
CA GLU A 188 -19.34 28.22 -58.47
C GLU A 188 -20.15 27.69 -59.66
N GLU A 189 -20.36 26.38 -59.75
CA GLU A 189 -21.21 25.75 -60.77
C GLU A 189 -22.68 26.17 -60.65
N ALA A 190 -23.23 26.24 -59.43
CA ALA A 190 -24.59 26.71 -59.18
C ALA A 190 -24.78 28.18 -59.58
N THR A 191 -23.84 29.07 -59.21
CA THR A 191 -23.90 30.49 -59.60
C THR A 191 -23.75 30.67 -61.10
N LEU A 192 -22.90 29.90 -61.79
CA LEU A 192 -22.78 29.91 -63.25
C LEU A 192 -24.06 29.41 -63.93
N ASN A 193 -24.71 28.38 -63.38
CA ASN A 193 -25.98 27.86 -63.90
C ASN A 193 -27.11 28.89 -63.75
N ASP A 194 -27.19 29.59 -62.62
CA ASP A 194 -28.19 30.63 -62.41
C ASP A 194 -27.92 31.90 -63.22
N GLN A 195 -26.65 32.25 -63.48
CA GLN A 195 -26.27 33.27 -64.47
C GLN A 195 -26.78 32.89 -65.87
N LYS A 196 -26.51 31.66 -66.35
CA LYS A 196 -27.00 31.16 -67.64
C LYS A 196 -28.53 31.21 -67.73
N LYS A 197 -29.26 30.72 -66.73
CA LYS A 197 -30.73 30.83 -66.67
C LYS A 197 -31.23 32.28 -66.62
N ALA A 198 -30.46 33.20 -66.05
CA ALA A 198 -30.78 34.63 -66.05
C ALA A 198 -30.48 35.30 -67.40
N GLU A 199 -29.52 34.79 -68.16
CA GLU A 199 -29.24 35.21 -69.55
C GLU A 199 -30.28 34.67 -70.52
N GLU A 200 -30.62 33.37 -70.46
CA GLU A 200 -31.70 32.78 -71.24
C GLU A 200 -33.04 33.48 -71.02
N ARG A 201 -33.39 33.81 -69.77
CA ARG A 201 -34.58 34.62 -69.46
C ARG A 201 -34.49 36.03 -70.05
N ARG A 202 -33.31 36.67 -70.03
CA ARG A 202 -33.11 37.98 -70.66
C ARG A 202 -33.25 37.91 -72.19
N GLN A 203 -32.71 36.86 -72.83
CA GLN A 203 -32.83 36.62 -74.27
C GLN A 203 -34.31 36.40 -74.68
N LYS A 204 -35.02 35.48 -74.01
CA LYS A 204 -36.45 35.24 -74.26
C LYS A 204 -37.30 36.49 -74.04
N ASN A 205 -37.00 37.29 -73.01
CA ASN A 205 -37.69 38.56 -72.80
C ASN A 205 -37.39 39.57 -73.93
N LEU A 206 -36.16 39.62 -74.46
CA LEU A 206 -35.79 40.45 -75.60
C LEU A 206 -36.47 40.00 -76.90
N GLU A 207 -36.66 38.68 -77.10
CA GLU A 207 -37.42 38.10 -78.21
C GLU A 207 -38.89 38.48 -78.10
N ASN A 208 -39.55 38.17 -76.97
CA ASN A 208 -40.95 38.54 -76.72
C ASN A 208 -41.21 40.05 -76.92
N VAL A 209 -40.27 40.93 -76.54
CA VAL A 209 -40.39 42.38 -76.74
C VAL A 209 -40.31 42.77 -78.22
N LYS A 210 -39.55 42.05 -79.05
CA LYS A 210 -39.55 42.25 -80.51
C LYS A 210 -40.87 41.80 -81.12
N ASP A 211 -41.36 40.62 -80.74
CA ASP A 211 -42.59 40.03 -81.28
C ASP A 211 -43.81 40.90 -80.95
N ILE A 212 -43.93 41.37 -79.70
CA ILE A 212 -44.98 42.33 -79.29
C ILE A 212 -44.88 43.63 -80.10
N LYS A 213 -43.65 44.11 -80.39
CA LYS A 213 -43.44 45.30 -81.21
C LYS A 213 -43.74 45.07 -82.70
N GLU A 214 -43.70 43.84 -83.19
CA GLU A 214 -44.19 43.44 -84.51
C GLU A 214 -45.72 43.45 -84.53
N GLN A 215 -46.36 42.76 -83.60
CA GLN A 215 -47.82 42.72 -83.46
C GLN A 215 -48.45 44.11 -83.34
N ILE A 216 -47.84 45.03 -82.57
CA ILE A 216 -48.31 46.42 -82.46
C ILE A 216 -48.28 47.12 -83.83
N ARG A 217 -47.22 46.93 -84.63
CA ARG A 217 -47.10 47.50 -85.99
C ARG A 217 -48.15 46.91 -86.93
N GLU A 218 -48.35 45.59 -86.90
CA GLU A 218 -49.40 44.91 -87.69
C GLU A 218 -50.80 45.44 -87.33
N HIS A 219 -51.12 45.56 -86.04
CA HIS A 219 -52.39 46.13 -85.57
C HIS A 219 -52.54 47.63 -85.88
N GLU A 220 -51.46 48.40 -85.99
CA GLU A 220 -51.51 49.78 -86.50
C GLU A 220 -51.79 49.84 -88.00
N GLU A 221 -51.20 48.95 -88.80
CA GLU A 221 -51.49 48.86 -90.24
C GLU A 221 -52.92 48.37 -90.53
N ILE A 222 -53.42 47.41 -89.76
CA ILE A 222 -54.82 46.93 -89.86
C ILE A 222 -55.77 48.08 -89.52
N ARG A 223 -55.56 48.80 -88.41
CA ARG A 223 -56.41 49.95 -88.03
C ARG A 223 -56.42 51.05 -89.10
N LYS A 224 -55.29 51.37 -89.71
CA LYS A 224 -55.23 52.33 -90.84
C LYS A 224 -56.07 51.88 -92.03
N LYS A 225 -55.99 50.60 -92.42
CA LYS A 225 -56.82 50.02 -93.50
C LYS A 225 -58.30 50.07 -93.15
N GLU A 226 -58.68 49.74 -91.91
CA GLU A 226 -60.08 49.86 -91.46
C GLU A 226 -60.57 51.31 -91.47
N GLU A 227 -59.73 52.29 -91.12
CA GLU A 227 -60.07 53.71 -91.19
C GLU A 227 -60.26 54.18 -92.64
N GLU A 228 -59.39 53.76 -93.55
CA GLU A 228 -59.51 54.00 -95.00
C GLU A 228 -60.81 53.39 -95.56
N GLU A 229 -61.14 52.15 -95.20
CA GLU A 229 -62.39 51.49 -95.60
C GLU A 229 -63.64 52.20 -95.06
N LYS A 230 -63.64 52.64 -93.79
CA LYS A 230 -64.73 53.43 -93.18
C LYS A 230 -64.93 54.78 -93.88
N ILE A 231 -63.85 55.42 -94.34
CA ILE A 231 -63.94 56.67 -95.12
C ILE A 231 -64.60 56.41 -96.48
N LEU A 232 -64.18 55.35 -97.18
CA LEU A 232 -64.74 54.94 -98.48
C LEU A 232 -66.21 54.49 -98.37
N GLU A 233 -66.58 53.78 -97.31
CA GLU A 233 -67.97 53.42 -97.03
C GLU A 233 -68.82 54.67 -96.72
N GLY A 234 -68.32 55.58 -95.89
CA GLY A 234 -68.95 56.85 -95.61
C GLY A 234 -69.18 57.70 -96.87
N GLU A 235 -68.25 57.68 -97.84
CA GLU A 235 -68.47 58.28 -99.16
C GLU A 235 -69.59 57.60 -99.96
N LYS A 236 -69.62 56.26 -100.00
CA LYS A 236 -70.69 55.51 -100.70
C LYS A 236 -72.05 55.84 -100.11
N ILE A 237 -72.18 55.85 -98.77
CA ILE A 237 -73.41 56.23 -98.06
C ILE A 237 -73.83 57.67 -98.41
N ARG A 238 -72.89 58.62 -98.45
CA ARG A 238 -73.19 60.00 -98.90
C ARG A 238 -73.72 60.05 -100.34
N ARG A 239 -73.15 59.28 -101.27
CA ARG A 239 -73.63 59.21 -102.66
C ARG A 239 -75.04 58.61 -102.76
N VAL A 240 -75.33 57.56 -102.00
CA VAL A 240 -76.68 56.95 -101.93
C VAL A 240 -77.68 57.92 -101.33
N ALA A 241 -77.36 58.60 -100.23
CA ALA A 241 -78.25 59.58 -99.60
C ALA A 241 -78.63 60.75 -100.52
N ILE A 242 -77.71 61.20 -101.38
CA ILE A 242 -78.00 62.23 -102.40
C ILE A 242 -78.92 61.69 -103.50
N ALA A 243 -78.74 60.44 -103.94
CA ALA A 243 -79.62 59.79 -104.91
C ALA A 243 -81.03 59.60 -104.35
N ASP A 244 -81.16 59.14 -103.10
CA ASP A 244 -82.43 58.98 -102.39
C ASP A 244 -83.16 60.32 -102.21
N GLN A 245 -82.44 61.43 -101.98
CA GLN A 245 -83.03 62.77 -101.91
C GLN A 245 -83.61 63.19 -103.28
N LEU A 246 -82.87 62.99 -104.37
CA LEU A 246 -83.35 63.27 -105.73
C LEU A 246 -84.55 62.41 -106.14
N GLU A 247 -84.60 61.14 -105.73
CA GLU A 247 -85.76 60.26 -105.90
C GLU A 247 -86.98 60.77 -105.11
N ARG A 248 -86.79 61.18 -103.85
CA ARG A 248 -87.85 61.76 -103.02
C ARG A 248 -88.41 63.06 -103.60
N GLU A 249 -87.55 63.94 -104.11
CA GLU A 249 -87.98 65.19 -104.76
C GLU A 249 -88.81 64.92 -106.02
N ARG A 250 -88.45 63.91 -106.83
CA ARG A 250 -89.26 63.45 -107.98
C ARG A 250 -90.61 62.88 -107.54
N LEU A 251 -90.62 62.04 -106.50
CA LEU A 251 -91.86 61.46 -105.95
C LEU A 251 -92.77 62.55 -105.38
N GLU A 252 -92.24 63.58 -104.71
CA GLU A 252 -93.00 64.73 -104.25
C GLU A 252 -93.63 65.54 -105.39
N GLN A 253 -92.92 65.71 -106.51
CA GLN A 253 -93.49 66.39 -107.69
C GLN A 253 -94.68 65.61 -108.24
N LEU A 254 -94.54 64.29 -108.40
CA LEU A 254 -95.63 63.40 -108.80
C LEU A 254 -96.81 63.43 -107.81
N TYR A 255 -96.52 63.49 -106.50
CA TYR A 255 -97.54 63.60 -105.45
C TYR A 255 -98.27 64.95 -105.48
N LYS A 256 -97.58 66.06 -105.81
CA LYS A 256 -98.20 67.40 -105.96
C LYS A 256 -99.15 67.45 -107.16
N GLU A 257 -98.81 66.79 -108.26
CA GLU A 257 -99.71 66.64 -109.41
C GLU A 257 -100.95 65.78 -109.08
N GLN A 258 -100.75 64.63 -108.44
CA GLN A 258 -101.84 63.75 -108.02
C GLN A 258 -102.77 64.39 -106.98
N THR A 259 -102.21 65.07 -105.97
CA THR A 259 -102.99 65.79 -104.95
C THR A 259 -103.72 66.99 -105.52
N GLY A 260 -103.17 67.69 -106.52
CA GLY A 260 -103.89 68.72 -107.28
C GLY A 260 -105.12 68.20 -108.02
N GLY A 261 -105.05 66.97 -108.55
CA GLY A 261 -106.21 66.25 -109.11
C GLY A 261 -107.22 65.81 -108.04
N LEU A 262 -106.72 65.26 -106.92
CA LEU A 262 -107.54 64.73 -105.83
C LEU A 262 -108.24 65.82 -105.02
N LEU A 263 -107.65 67.02 -104.90
CA LEU A 263 -108.26 68.14 -104.18
C LEU A 263 -109.53 68.64 -104.88
N LYS A 264 -109.60 68.57 -106.21
CA LYS A 264 -110.84 68.84 -106.97
C LYS A 264 -111.93 67.83 -106.59
N MET A 265 -111.60 66.53 -106.63
CA MET A 265 -112.52 65.45 -106.22
C MET A 265 -113.00 65.61 -104.76
N TYR A 266 -112.14 66.08 -103.85
CA TYR A 266 -112.50 66.30 -102.45
C TYR A 266 -113.36 67.55 -102.22
N GLN A 267 -113.24 68.59 -103.04
CA GLN A 267 -114.19 69.70 -103.01
C GLN A 267 -115.60 69.20 -103.31
N ASP A 268 -115.76 68.33 -104.31
CA ASP A 268 -117.03 67.69 -104.64
C ASP A 268 -117.55 66.77 -103.50
N GLN A 269 -116.65 66.07 -102.77
CA GLN A 269 -117.03 65.14 -101.70
C GLN A 269 -117.35 65.81 -100.35
N ILE A 270 -116.71 66.94 -100.01
CA ILE A 270 -116.94 67.66 -98.75
C ILE A 270 -118.35 68.27 -98.69
N GLU A 271 -118.93 68.63 -99.83
CA GLU A 271 -120.34 69.01 -99.95
C GLU A 271 -121.30 67.85 -99.58
N GLY A 272 -120.84 66.60 -99.73
CA GLY A 272 -121.57 65.40 -99.31
C GLY A 272 -121.44 65.07 -97.82
N ASN A 273 -120.24 65.19 -97.25
CA ASN A 273 -119.91 64.55 -95.97
C ASN A 273 -120.25 65.35 -94.70
N LYS A 274 -120.70 66.61 -94.83
CA LYS A 274 -121.30 67.41 -93.73
C LYS A 274 -122.58 66.80 -93.13
N ARG A 275 -123.05 65.66 -93.66
CA ARG A 275 -124.36 65.05 -93.37
C ARG A 275 -124.32 63.92 -92.31
N MET A 276 -123.17 63.57 -91.72
CA MET A 276 -123.00 62.27 -91.00
C MET A 276 -122.51 62.26 -89.53
N LYS A 277 -121.89 63.30 -88.98
CA LYS A 277 -120.86 63.12 -87.91
C LYS A 277 -121.26 63.28 -86.43
N GLU A 278 -122.54 63.13 -86.08
CA GLU A 278 -123.13 63.66 -84.82
C GLU A 278 -123.28 62.64 -83.64
N ILE A 279 -122.55 61.50 -83.58
CA ILE A 279 -123.10 60.27 -82.93
C ILE A 279 -122.33 59.59 -81.74
N GLU A 280 -121.01 59.71 -81.51
CA GLU A 280 -120.23 58.51 -81.03
C GLU A 280 -119.48 58.46 -79.64
N ARG A 281 -119.52 59.43 -78.71
CA ARG A 281 -118.36 59.73 -77.79
C ARG A 281 -118.47 59.52 -76.24
N ILE A 282 -118.66 58.32 -75.66
CA ILE A 282 -118.61 58.09 -74.17
C ILE A 282 -118.34 56.60 -73.77
N LYS A 283 -117.30 56.20 -72.99
CA LYS A 283 -117.22 54.87 -72.28
C LYS A 283 -116.22 54.58 -71.10
N GLU A 284 -115.02 55.17 -70.95
CA GLU A 284 -113.77 54.33 -70.81
C GLU A 284 -112.81 54.36 -69.54
N GLU A 285 -113.19 54.39 -68.24
CA GLU A 285 -112.20 54.62 -67.11
C GLU A 285 -112.43 53.87 -65.73
N GLU A 286 -111.50 53.03 -65.16
CA GLU A 286 -111.66 52.37 -63.79
C GLU A 286 -110.46 52.01 -62.80
N GLU A 287 -109.34 51.31 -63.13
CA GLU A 287 -108.91 50.06 -62.36
C GLU A 287 -107.80 49.91 -61.22
N GLU A 288 -106.82 50.78 -60.89
CA GLU A 288 -105.39 50.35 -60.61
C GLU A 288 -104.79 49.66 -59.29
N GLU A 289 -104.94 50.15 -58.02
CA GLU A 289 -103.89 50.15 -56.91
C GLU A 289 -103.10 48.90 -56.34
N ASP A 290 -103.46 48.41 -55.13
CA ASP A 290 -102.75 47.63 -54.04
C ASP A 290 -101.20 47.67 -53.74
N CYS A 291 -100.45 46.60 -54.04
CA CYS A 291 -99.61 45.84 -53.05
C CYS A 291 -98.34 46.49 -52.44
N ARG A 292 -98.07 46.36 -51.09
CA ARG A 292 -96.81 46.93 -50.47
C ARG A 292 -96.15 46.42 -49.14
N ILE A 293 -96.61 45.43 -48.36
CA ILE A 293 -96.32 45.40 -46.87
C ILE A 293 -95.22 44.46 -46.25
N PHE A 294 -94.69 43.40 -46.91
CA PHE A 294 -94.18 42.20 -46.19
C PHE A 294 -92.76 42.15 -45.50
N ALA A 295 -91.92 43.20 -45.51
CA ALA A 295 -90.45 43.00 -45.40
C ALA A 295 -89.73 43.08 -44.01
N ALA A 296 -90.37 43.51 -42.92
CA ALA A 296 -89.63 44.12 -41.78
C ALA A 296 -89.08 43.21 -40.64
N ALA A 297 -89.47 41.93 -40.52
CA ALA A 297 -89.41 41.23 -39.23
C ALA A 297 -88.07 40.55 -38.80
N LYS A 298 -87.13 40.28 -39.71
CA LYS A 298 -86.14 39.18 -39.53
C LYS A 298 -84.86 39.48 -38.70
N LYS A 299 -84.67 40.70 -38.15
CA LYS A 299 -83.35 41.18 -37.63
C LYS A 299 -83.07 41.05 -36.12
N LYS A 300 -83.99 40.52 -35.29
CA LYS A 300 -83.90 40.69 -33.81
C LYS A 300 -83.22 39.56 -32.99
N MET A 301 -82.92 38.39 -33.57
CA MET A 301 -82.66 37.16 -32.77
C MET A 301 -81.19 36.92 -32.33
N THR A 302 -80.18 37.49 -32.98
CA THR A 302 -78.80 36.98 -32.92
C THR A 302 -77.93 37.43 -31.74
N LYS A 303 -78.44 38.27 -30.81
CA LYS A 303 -77.61 38.97 -29.80
C LYS A 303 -77.44 38.29 -28.43
N LEU A 304 -78.06 37.13 -28.18
CA LEU A 304 -78.18 36.53 -26.83
C LEU A 304 -77.19 35.39 -26.48
N ARG A 305 -76.24 35.02 -27.36
CA ARG A 305 -75.51 33.74 -27.23
C ARG A 305 -74.12 33.77 -26.56
N ILE A 306 -73.46 34.93 -26.42
CA ILE A 306 -71.98 34.98 -26.21
C ILE A 306 -71.54 35.34 -24.77
N LEU A 307 -72.44 35.74 -23.87
CA LEU A 307 -72.10 36.30 -22.55
C LEU A 307 -72.12 35.30 -21.36
N ARG A 308 -72.02 33.97 -21.57
CA ARG A 308 -72.18 32.96 -20.50
C ARG A 308 -70.97 32.03 -20.25
N GLU A 309 -69.93 32.06 -21.09
CA GLU A 309 -68.81 31.09 -21.00
C GLU A 309 -67.63 31.51 -20.10
N GLN A 310 -67.57 32.76 -19.61
CA GLN A 310 -66.40 33.28 -18.89
C GLN A 310 -66.36 33.01 -17.37
N GLU A 311 -67.39 32.38 -16.78
CA GLU A 311 -67.46 32.14 -15.32
C GLU A 311 -66.79 30.82 -14.87
N LEU A 312 -66.49 29.88 -15.78
CA LEU A 312 -66.17 28.47 -15.46
C LEU A 312 -64.68 28.14 -15.19
N PHE A 313 -63.78 29.12 -15.12
CA PHE A 313 -62.32 28.86 -15.10
C PHE A 313 -61.58 29.17 -13.78
N LYS A 314 -62.25 29.65 -12.73
CA LYS A 314 -61.59 30.12 -11.48
C LYS A 314 -61.67 29.21 -10.25
N GLU A 315 -62.30 28.04 -10.36
CA GLU A 315 -62.48 27.10 -9.23
C GLU A 315 -61.51 25.90 -9.22
N ARG A 316 -60.59 25.81 -10.19
CA ARG A 316 -59.78 24.59 -10.40
C ARG A 316 -58.44 24.56 -9.64
N GLU A 317 -58.03 25.64 -8.98
CA GLU A 317 -56.62 25.85 -8.60
C GLU A 317 -56.33 25.87 -7.08
N LYS A 318 -57.30 25.51 -6.22
CA LYS A 318 -57.16 25.57 -4.75
C LYS A 318 -57.20 24.23 -4.00
N GLN A 319 -57.19 23.10 -4.70
CA GLN A 319 -57.13 21.76 -4.07
C GLN A 319 -55.71 21.17 -3.97
N ILE A 320 -54.68 21.86 -4.48
CA ILE A 320 -53.30 21.36 -4.58
C ILE A 320 -52.50 21.51 -3.26
N ASN A 321 -53.02 22.25 -2.27
CA ASN A 321 -52.43 22.34 -0.92
C ASN A 321 -52.71 21.10 -0.07
N ARG A 322 -52.30 19.92 -0.56
CA ARG A 322 -52.41 18.62 0.13
C ARG A 322 -51.07 17.86 0.12
N ILE A 323 -49.96 18.61 0.05
CA ILE A 323 -48.58 18.13 0.18
C ILE A 323 -47.96 18.77 1.44
N GLN A 324 -48.65 18.63 2.58
CA GLN A 324 -48.23 19.14 3.89
C GLN A 324 -48.22 18.03 4.96
N GLU A 325 -48.27 16.76 4.56
CA GLU A 325 -48.50 15.60 5.45
C GLU A 325 -47.42 14.49 5.32
N PHE A 326 -46.24 14.80 4.78
CA PHE A 326 -45.11 13.86 4.65
C PHE A 326 -43.86 14.25 5.47
N LEU A 327 -44.05 14.97 6.58
CA LEU A 327 -43.06 15.10 7.67
C LEU A 327 -43.64 14.50 8.97
N SER A 328 -44.20 13.30 8.80
CA SER A 328 -45.05 12.58 9.72
C SER A 328 -44.32 11.49 10.54
N SER A 329 -42.98 11.44 10.52
CA SER A 329 -42.29 10.17 10.74
C SER A 329 -40.87 10.17 11.33
N GLN A 330 -40.45 11.12 12.19
CA GLN A 330 -39.21 10.87 12.99
C GLN A 330 -38.99 11.61 14.34
N MET A 331 -40.02 12.02 15.09
CA MET A 331 -39.83 12.62 16.44
C MET A 331 -40.69 11.95 17.54
N LYS A 332 -40.60 10.61 17.67
CA LYS A 332 -41.08 9.90 18.88
C LYS A 332 -40.22 8.67 19.28
N ALA A 333 -39.66 8.77 20.49
CA ALA A 333 -39.53 7.74 21.55
C ALA A 333 -38.20 6.98 21.79
N GLN A 334 -37.57 7.27 22.94
CA GLN A 334 -37.14 6.39 24.09
C GLN A 334 -36.29 7.27 25.06
N LYS A 335 -36.53 7.46 26.38
CA LYS A 335 -36.67 6.57 27.58
C LYS A 335 -35.32 5.98 28.06
N ASP A 336 -34.92 5.89 29.35
CA ASP A 336 -35.37 6.35 30.70
C ASP A 336 -34.12 6.37 31.65
N ASP A 337 -34.20 6.87 32.91
CA ASP A 337 -33.75 6.20 34.18
C ASP A 337 -33.57 7.14 35.41
N GLU A 338 -33.79 6.60 36.63
CA GLU A 338 -33.58 7.21 37.96
C GLU A 338 -32.95 6.18 38.93
N ASP A 339 -31.96 6.55 39.77
CA ASP A 339 -31.65 5.80 41.03
C ASP A 339 -30.61 6.52 41.94
N ASP A 340 -30.99 7.41 42.88
CA ASP A 340 -29.97 8.06 43.76
C ASP A 340 -30.45 8.71 45.10
N ARG A 341 -31.39 8.11 45.86
CA ARG A 341 -31.91 8.77 47.11
C ARG A 341 -32.42 7.91 48.29
N ILE A 342 -31.63 6.97 48.83
CA ILE A 342 -31.78 6.47 50.23
C ILE A 342 -30.40 6.14 50.84
N ARG A 343 -29.88 6.91 51.83
CA ARG A 343 -28.79 6.51 52.77
C ARG A 343 -28.42 7.55 53.87
N ARG A 344 -29.10 7.57 55.03
CA ARG A 344 -28.56 8.04 56.36
C ARG A 344 -29.58 7.97 57.52
N ALA A 345 -29.17 7.46 58.69
CA ALA A 345 -29.93 7.46 59.96
C ALA A 345 -29.03 7.15 61.19
N VAL A 346 -29.48 7.53 62.41
CA VAL A 346 -29.06 7.09 63.78
C VAL A 346 -27.77 7.66 64.41
N GLU A 347 -27.85 8.52 65.44
CA GLU A 347 -26.73 8.83 66.37
C GLU A 347 -27.09 9.57 67.71
N GLU A 348 -27.91 9.04 68.65
CA GLU A 348 -28.19 9.73 69.96
C GLU A 348 -28.67 8.81 71.12
N ARG A 349 -27.81 8.32 72.06
CA ARG A 349 -28.31 7.54 73.24
C ARG A 349 -27.48 7.26 74.54
N ASP A 350 -26.35 7.90 74.91
CA ASP A 350 -25.56 7.48 76.10
C ASP A 350 -24.98 8.63 76.99
N ARG A 351 -25.40 8.82 78.28
CA ARG A 351 -24.74 9.83 79.18
C ARG A 351 -24.93 9.89 80.74
N ALA A 352 -25.38 8.88 81.52
CA ALA A 352 -25.89 9.15 82.90
C ALA A 352 -25.57 8.18 84.09
N GLU A 353 -24.31 8.01 84.56
CA GLU A 353 -23.99 7.07 85.68
C GLU A 353 -22.67 7.38 86.45
N LYS A 354 -22.64 8.12 87.60
CA LYS A 354 -21.33 8.49 88.22
C LYS A 354 -21.10 8.91 89.72
N GLU A 355 -22.04 8.86 90.70
CA GLU A 355 -21.85 9.57 92.01
C GLU A 355 -22.19 8.77 93.31
N ALA A 356 -21.24 8.20 94.10
CA ALA A 356 -21.62 7.34 95.27
C ALA A 356 -20.68 6.98 96.51
N GLU A 357 -19.44 7.48 96.75
CA GLU A 357 -18.40 6.60 97.40
C GLU A 357 -17.79 6.80 98.86
N GLU A 358 -18.08 7.82 99.69
CA GLU A 358 -17.01 8.37 100.61
C GLU A 358 -16.81 7.94 102.12
N GLU A 359 -17.70 7.23 102.86
CA GLU A 359 -17.82 7.45 104.34
C GLU A 359 -16.92 6.68 105.41
N LYS A 360 -15.92 5.86 105.08
CA LYS A 360 -15.45 4.72 105.96
C LYS A 360 -14.41 4.90 107.13
N ALA A 361 -14.06 6.10 107.64
CA ALA A 361 -12.67 6.32 108.11
C ALA A 361 -12.16 6.04 109.58
N LYS A 362 -12.95 5.99 110.68
CA LYS A 362 -12.43 6.44 112.03
C LYS A 362 -11.86 5.45 113.09
N LYS A 363 -12.17 4.14 113.12
CA LYS A 363 -11.94 3.25 114.33
C LYS A 363 -10.50 2.72 114.58
N ARG A 364 -9.42 3.51 114.47
CA ARG A 364 -8.06 2.94 114.23
C ARG A 364 -6.92 3.17 115.25
N ALA A 365 -7.14 3.86 116.39
CA ALA A 365 -6.01 4.42 117.17
C ALA A 365 -5.45 3.58 118.35
N GLU A 366 -6.30 2.98 119.20
CA GLU A 366 -5.87 2.53 120.55
C GLU A 366 -5.07 1.22 120.59
N THR A 367 -5.06 0.48 119.48
CA THR A 367 -4.26 -0.73 119.30
C THR A 367 -2.73 -0.49 119.32
N LEU A 368 -2.27 0.76 119.34
CA LEU A 368 -0.85 1.11 119.10
C LEU A 368 0.15 0.74 120.21
N ALA A 369 -0.26 0.78 121.49
CA ALA A 369 0.71 0.93 122.61
C ALA A 369 1.26 -0.38 123.18
N SER A 370 0.45 -1.44 123.32
CA SER A 370 0.92 -2.76 123.79
C SER A 370 1.92 -3.42 122.82
N ILE A 371 1.94 -2.95 121.57
CA ILE A 371 2.92 -3.32 120.56
C ILE A 371 4.35 -2.92 120.99
N GLU A 372 4.51 -1.87 121.81
CA GLU A 372 5.77 -1.12 121.94
C GLU A 372 6.85 -1.80 122.82
N ALA A 373 6.46 -2.62 123.79
CA ALA A 373 7.42 -3.42 124.58
C ALA A 373 7.91 -4.65 123.78
N TYR A 374 6.98 -5.36 123.13
CA TYR A 374 7.29 -6.44 122.19
C TYR A 374 8.21 -5.96 121.06
N ARG A 375 8.07 -4.70 120.59
CA ARG A 375 8.98 -4.09 119.61
C ARG A 375 10.44 -4.12 120.06
N LEU A 376 10.79 -3.90 121.33
CA LEU A 376 12.19 -3.69 121.74
C LEU A 376 13.05 -4.96 121.73
N GLU A 377 12.51 -6.07 122.22
CA GLU A 377 13.21 -7.36 122.18
C GLU A 377 13.22 -7.93 120.75
N GLN A 378 12.11 -7.72 120.01
CA GLN A 378 12.09 -7.90 118.56
C GLN A 378 13.19 -7.09 117.87
N ILE A 379 13.39 -5.80 118.20
CA ILE A 379 14.40 -4.93 117.56
C ILE A 379 15.82 -5.51 117.68
N GLN A 380 16.17 -6.20 118.77
CA GLN A 380 17.51 -6.79 118.91
C GLN A 380 17.69 -8.09 118.12
N LEU A 381 16.72 -9.01 118.19
CA LEU A 381 16.73 -10.22 117.36
C LEU A 381 16.70 -9.84 115.87
N ARG A 382 15.82 -8.90 115.51
CA ARG A 382 15.66 -8.32 114.18
C ARG A 382 16.88 -7.53 113.72
N ARG A 383 17.74 -7.02 114.61
CA ARG A 383 19.03 -6.40 114.25
C ARG A 383 20.05 -7.43 113.78
N LYS A 384 20.19 -8.56 114.48
CA LYS A 384 21.07 -9.65 114.05
C LYS A 384 20.55 -10.31 112.78
N GLN A 385 19.24 -10.57 112.73
CA GLN A 385 18.57 -10.99 111.49
C GLN A 385 18.84 -9.99 110.36
N LEU A 386 18.71 -8.68 110.58
CA LEU A 386 19.08 -7.64 109.60
C LEU A 386 20.55 -7.65 109.17
N GLU A 387 21.49 -8.10 110.00
CA GLU A 387 22.92 -8.16 109.66
C GLU A 387 23.23 -9.42 108.85
N ASP A 388 22.66 -10.57 109.22
CA ASP A 388 22.73 -11.82 108.45
C ASP A 388 21.95 -11.71 107.12
N GLU A 389 20.78 -11.07 107.15
CA GLU A 389 19.97 -10.70 105.97
C GLU A 389 20.77 -9.78 105.06
N LYS A 390 21.43 -8.72 105.56
CA LYS A 390 22.29 -7.86 104.73
C LYS A 390 23.46 -8.60 104.10
N GLN A 391 24.06 -9.57 104.79
CA GLN A 391 25.13 -10.39 104.20
C GLN A 391 24.57 -11.32 103.13
N ALA A 392 23.43 -11.96 103.38
CA ALA A 392 22.73 -12.77 102.40
C ALA A 392 22.28 -11.94 101.18
N GLU A 393 21.76 -10.73 101.39
CA GLU A 393 21.40 -9.76 100.35
C GLU A 393 22.64 -9.33 99.54
N LEU A 394 23.78 -9.05 100.17
CA LEU A 394 25.01 -8.70 99.47
C LEU A 394 25.56 -9.86 98.62
N ASP A 395 25.51 -11.09 99.12
CA ASP A 395 25.90 -12.27 98.36
C ASP A 395 24.86 -12.67 97.30
N GLU A 396 23.58 -12.38 97.52
CA GLU A 396 22.55 -12.51 96.48
C GLU A 396 22.74 -11.46 95.39
N VAL A 397 23.01 -10.20 95.73
CA VAL A 397 23.36 -9.12 94.79
C VAL A 397 24.62 -9.48 94.01
N ARG A 398 25.66 -10.05 94.65
CA ARG A 398 26.85 -10.56 93.94
C ARG A 398 26.49 -11.67 92.95
N LYS A 399 25.62 -12.61 93.32
CA LYS A 399 25.12 -13.67 92.43
C LYS A 399 24.28 -13.10 91.27
N ARG A 400 23.42 -12.10 91.54
CA ARG A 400 22.63 -11.39 90.53
C ARG A 400 23.54 -10.64 89.55
N VAL A 401 24.51 -9.85 90.03
CA VAL A 401 25.48 -9.14 89.18
C VAL A 401 26.36 -10.11 88.37
N ALA A 402 26.75 -11.26 88.93
CA ALA A 402 27.45 -12.30 88.18
C ALA A 402 26.57 -12.93 87.09
N ALA A 403 25.30 -13.22 87.39
CA ALA A 403 24.33 -13.72 86.42
C ALA A 403 24.03 -12.67 85.33
N GLU A 404 23.82 -11.41 85.69
CA GLU A 404 23.63 -10.27 84.77
C GLU A 404 24.81 -10.08 83.83
N ARG A 405 26.06 -10.26 84.32
CA ARG A 405 27.25 -10.27 83.45
C ARG A 405 27.23 -11.41 82.44
N VAL A 406 26.94 -12.64 82.89
CA VAL A 406 26.85 -13.81 81.99
C VAL A 406 25.72 -13.64 80.97
N ILE A 407 24.58 -13.09 81.39
CA ILE A 407 23.45 -12.75 80.50
C ILE A 407 23.87 -11.66 79.50
N SER A 408 24.52 -10.59 79.95
CA SER A 408 24.97 -9.49 79.09
C SER A 408 26.04 -9.91 78.08
N GLU A 409 26.99 -10.77 78.49
CA GLU A 409 27.99 -11.36 77.60
C GLU A 409 27.34 -12.30 76.56
N TYR A 410 26.34 -13.10 76.97
CA TYR A 410 25.55 -13.94 76.08
C TYR A 410 24.71 -13.13 75.09
N GLU A 411 24.01 -12.09 75.56
CA GLU A 411 23.24 -11.16 74.73
C GLU A 411 24.12 -10.42 73.73
N ALA A 412 25.31 -9.95 74.16
CA ALA A 412 26.29 -9.32 73.29
C ALA A 412 26.79 -10.29 72.21
N ALA A 413 27.10 -11.55 72.57
CA ALA A 413 27.50 -12.58 71.62
C ALA A 413 26.38 -12.93 70.62
N CYS A 414 25.13 -13.05 71.08
CA CYS A 414 23.96 -13.23 70.22
C CYS A 414 23.73 -12.03 69.28
N TRP A 415 23.90 -10.81 69.77
CA TRP A 415 23.79 -9.58 68.98
C TRP A 415 24.91 -9.48 67.93
N GLU A 416 26.14 -9.83 68.28
CA GLU A 416 27.25 -9.92 67.34
C GLU A 416 27.02 -10.97 66.26
N ALA A 417 26.52 -12.16 66.61
CA ALA A 417 26.19 -13.21 65.65
C ALA A 417 25.12 -12.73 64.66
N LYS A 418 24.02 -12.19 65.17
CA LYS A 418 22.94 -11.61 64.36
C LYS A 418 23.44 -10.45 63.47
N ASN A 419 24.35 -9.62 63.95
CA ASN A 419 24.96 -8.56 63.14
C ASN A 419 25.92 -9.09 62.06
N LYS A 420 26.63 -10.19 62.31
CA LYS A 420 27.45 -10.87 61.30
C LYS A 420 26.55 -11.45 60.20
N GLU A 421 25.43 -12.06 60.56
CA GLU A 421 24.40 -12.54 59.62
C GLU A 421 23.78 -11.41 58.79
N ILE A 422 23.35 -10.30 59.43
CA ILE A 422 22.80 -9.13 58.73
C ILE A 422 23.82 -8.52 57.75
N ARG A 423 25.10 -8.45 58.13
CA ARG A 423 26.17 -7.96 57.23
C ARG A 423 26.44 -8.93 56.08
N ALA A 424 26.44 -10.24 56.32
CA ALA A 424 26.59 -11.24 55.27
C ALA A 424 25.43 -11.14 54.25
N LEU A 425 24.19 -11.12 54.73
CA LEU A 425 22.99 -10.95 53.91
C LEU A 425 23.01 -9.61 53.13
N SER A 426 23.45 -8.51 53.75
CA SER A 426 23.60 -7.23 53.07
C SER A 426 24.65 -7.26 51.97
N ASN A 427 25.75 -8.00 52.14
CA ASN A 427 26.77 -8.18 51.12
C ASN A 427 26.28 -9.07 49.97
N GLU A 428 25.51 -10.12 50.26
CA GLU A 428 24.85 -10.96 49.26
C GLU A 428 23.86 -10.14 48.41
N TYR A 429 23.02 -9.31 49.05
CA TYR A 429 22.12 -8.40 48.32
C TYR A 429 22.87 -7.42 47.42
N LEU A 430 23.99 -6.85 47.89
CA LEU A 430 24.82 -5.93 47.09
C LEU A 430 25.45 -6.63 45.89
N GLU A 431 25.93 -7.87 46.06
CA GLU A 431 26.49 -8.67 44.99
C GLU A 431 25.42 -9.11 43.96
N ILE A 432 24.22 -9.47 44.41
CA ILE A 432 23.07 -9.71 43.51
C ILE A 432 22.70 -8.44 42.73
N GLN A 433 22.70 -7.27 43.36
CA GLN A 433 22.49 -5.99 42.68
C GLN A 433 23.57 -5.73 41.62
N ARG A 434 24.86 -5.93 41.95
CA ARG A 434 25.97 -5.80 41.00
C ARG A 434 25.81 -6.74 39.80
N GLN A 435 25.51 -8.02 40.04
CA GLN A 435 25.29 -8.99 38.97
C GLN A 435 24.10 -8.65 38.07
N HIS A 436 23.02 -8.11 38.64
CA HIS A 436 21.85 -7.66 37.90
C HIS A 436 22.11 -6.38 37.09
N GLU A 437 22.91 -5.45 37.61
CA GLU A 437 23.40 -4.29 36.83
C GLU A 437 24.33 -4.71 35.69
N GLU A 438 25.24 -5.64 35.92
CA GLU A 438 26.13 -6.20 34.89
C GLU A 438 25.35 -6.99 33.83
N ALA A 439 24.29 -7.71 34.22
CA ALA A 439 23.36 -8.33 33.28
C ALA A 439 22.65 -7.28 32.41
N LYS A 440 22.09 -6.22 33.01
CA LYS A 440 21.46 -5.10 32.29
C LYS A 440 22.42 -4.34 31.38
N LYS A 441 23.69 -4.19 31.78
CA LYS A 441 24.73 -3.60 30.91
C LYS A 441 25.01 -4.50 29.72
N ARG A 442 25.18 -5.82 29.92
CA ARG A 442 25.38 -6.79 28.83
C ARG A 442 24.18 -6.90 27.90
N GLU A 443 22.95 -6.80 28.43
CA GLU A 443 21.70 -6.74 27.65
C GLU A 443 21.71 -5.50 26.75
N ARG A 444 21.88 -4.29 27.32
CA ARG A 444 21.97 -3.03 26.55
C ARG A 444 23.10 -3.02 25.52
N GLU A 445 24.25 -3.60 25.84
CA GLU A 445 25.34 -3.78 24.88
C GLU A 445 24.97 -4.75 23.76
N GLY A 446 24.20 -5.81 24.05
CA GLY A 446 23.63 -6.72 23.07
C GLY A 446 22.66 -6.01 22.15
N ASP A 447 21.72 -5.26 22.71
CA ASP A 447 20.73 -4.46 21.96
C ASP A 447 21.41 -3.41 21.08
N ALA A 448 22.42 -2.70 21.60
CA ALA A 448 23.19 -1.72 20.84
C ALA A 448 23.98 -2.36 19.69
N LYS A 449 24.55 -3.56 19.90
CA LYS A 449 25.22 -4.34 18.83
C LYS A 449 24.21 -4.80 17.78
N LEU A 450 23.06 -5.34 18.19
CA LEU A 450 21.98 -5.78 17.30
C LEU A 450 21.42 -4.63 16.46
N ALA A 451 21.20 -3.46 17.07
CA ALA A 451 20.78 -2.25 16.36
C ALA A 451 21.87 -1.77 15.38
N GLY A 452 23.15 -1.82 15.76
CA GLY A 452 24.27 -1.51 14.88
C GLY A 452 24.38 -2.45 13.68
N GLU A 453 24.21 -3.76 13.90
CA GLU A 453 24.18 -4.79 12.84
C GLU A 453 22.96 -4.62 11.92
N GLY A 454 21.78 -4.35 12.47
CA GLY A 454 20.57 -4.05 11.71
C GLY A 454 20.73 -2.81 10.82
N ASN A 455 21.28 -1.72 11.37
CA ASN A 455 21.59 -0.51 10.59
C ASN A 455 22.59 -0.78 9.47
N ARG A 456 23.63 -1.59 9.73
CA ARG A 456 24.61 -2.00 8.72
C ARG A 456 23.98 -2.86 7.62
N LEU A 457 23.05 -3.77 7.96
CA LEU A 457 22.33 -4.58 7.00
C LEU A 457 21.43 -3.70 6.12
N ALA A 458 20.66 -2.78 6.71
CA ALA A 458 19.81 -1.84 5.99
C ALA A 458 20.60 -0.92 5.03
N GLN A 459 21.82 -0.51 5.41
CA GLN A 459 22.74 0.22 4.51
C GLN A 459 23.20 -0.64 3.32
N LEU A 460 23.47 -1.93 3.52
CA LEU A 460 23.82 -2.85 2.43
C LEU A 460 22.63 -3.07 1.48
N GLU A 461 21.42 -3.22 2.02
CA GLU A 461 20.19 -3.36 1.24
C GLU A 461 19.88 -2.10 0.42
N GLU A 462 19.99 -0.91 1.01
CA GLU A 462 19.81 0.35 0.27
C GLU A 462 20.91 0.54 -0.80
N ASN A 463 22.17 0.16 -0.54
CA ASN A 463 23.21 0.18 -1.57
C ASN A 463 22.88 -0.74 -2.77
N ILE A 464 22.40 -1.96 -2.50
CA ILE A 464 21.93 -2.90 -3.53
C ILE A 464 20.75 -2.31 -4.31
N PHE A 465 19.79 -1.68 -3.62
CA PHE A 465 18.67 -0.98 -4.24
C PHE A 465 19.14 0.18 -5.12
N GLN A 466 20.08 1.01 -4.65
CA GLN A 466 20.61 2.15 -5.39
C GLN A 466 21.40 1.73 -6.65
N GLU A 467 22.09 0.59 -6.62
CA GLU A 467 22.70 0.02 -7.83
C GLU A 467 21.65 -0.49 -8.84
N TYR A 468 20.63 -1.20 -8.35
CA TYR A 468 19.53 -1.70 -9.19
C TYR A 468 18.74 -0.54 -9.81
N ALA A 469 18.38 0.46 -9.01
CA ALA A 469 17.64 1.64 -9.43
C ALA A 469 18.40 2.43 -10.51
N ARG A 470 19.72 2.64 -10.32
CA ARG A 470 20.59 3.25 -11.35
C ARG A 470 20.55 2.48 -12.66
N LYS A 471 20.78 1.15 -12.64
CA LYS A 471 20.72 0.30 -13.84
C LYS A 471 19.38 0.40 -14.58
N VAL A 472 18.26 0.46 -13.86
CA VAL A 472 16.91 0.62 -14.44
C VAL A 472 16.66 2.02 -14.98
N ILE A 473 17.11 3.07 -14.28
CA ILE A 473 17.02 4.47 -14.72
C ILE A 473 17.84 4.66 -16.01
N ASP A 474 19.08 4.18 -16.05
CA ASP A 474 19.96 4.31 -17.22
C ASP A 474 19.39 3.54 -18.43
N HIS A 475 18.85 2.34 -18.20
CA HIS A 475 18.12 1.60 -19.22
C HIS A 475 16.91 2.39 -19.75
N CYS A 476 16.12 3.01 -18.87
CA CYS A 476 14.96 3.82 -19.27
C CYS A 476 15.35 5.10 -20.01
N LYS A 477 16.44 5.78 -19.60
CA LYS A 477 17.05 6.93 -20.30
C LYS A 477 17.46 6.54 -21.72
N ALA A 478 18.16 5.42 -21.88
CA ALA A 478 18.60 4.91 -23.19
C ALA A 478 17.42 4.61 -24.14
N HIS A 479 16.25 4.25 -23.61
CA HIS A 479 15.03 3.98 -24.38
C HIS A 479 14.10 5.21 -24.57
N GLY A 480 14.59 6.41 -24.25
CA GLY A 480 13.85 7.67 -24.39
C GLY A 480 12.59 7.76 -23.52
N ARG A 481 12.56 7.08 -22.37
CA ARG A 481 11.42 7.12 -21.43
C ARG A 481 11.55 8.29 -20.47
N ASN A 482 10.43 8.88 -20.05
CA ASN A 482 10.44 9.88 -18.97
C ASN A 482 10.80 9.21 -17.64
N VAL A 483 12.02 9.46 -17.16
CA VAL A 483 12.59 8.87 -15.94
C VAL A 483 12.35 9.67 -14.67
N TYR A 484 11.72 10.84 -14.73
CA TYR A 484 11.46 11.66 -13.55
C TYR A 484 10.75 10.90 -12.40
N PRO A 485 9.72 10.05 -12.65
CA PRO A 485 9.12 9.23 -11.59
C PRO A 485 10.13 8.29 -10.90
N LEU A 486 11.02 7.68 -11.66
CA LEU A 486 12.04 6.75 -11.15
C LEU A 486 13.10 7.50 -10.34
N GLU A 487 13.54 8.67 -10.80
CA GLU A 487 14.51 9.50 -10.07
C GLU A 487 13.95 10.03 -8.75
N VAL A 488 12.63 10.28 -8.66
CA VAL A 488 11.95 10.62 -7.40
C VAL A 488 11.87 9.40 -6.48
N ALA A 489 11.42 8.24 -6.98
CA ALA A 489 11.30 7.02 -6.18
C ALA A 489 12.65 6.47 -5.69
N ALA A 490 13.73 6.69 -6.45
CA ALA A 490 15.09 6.28 -6.11
C ALA A 490 15.80 7.21 -5.10
N ARG A 491 15.23 8.36 -4.72
CA ARG A 491 15.90 9.27 -3.76
C ARG A 491 16.15 8.55 -2.42
N PRO A 492 17.36 8.65 -1.83
CA PRO A 492 17.62 8.08 -0.51
C PRO A 492 16.71 8.75 0.52
N SER A 493 16.02 7.95 1.33
CA SER A 493 15.23 8.44 2.46
C SER A 493 16.12 8.60 3.71
N SER A 494 15.78 9.56 4.57
CA SER A 494 16.47 9.75 5.87
C SER A 494 16.25 8.58 6.85
N VAL A 495 15.22 7.76 6.59
CA VAL A 495 14.84 6.60 7.41
C VAL A 495 14.99 5.32 6.57
N PRO A 496 15.97 4.44 6.88
CA PRO A 496 16.11 3.16 6.18
C PRO A 496 14.83 2.33 6.25
N GLY A 497 14.41 1.77 5.12
CA GLY A 497 13.22 0.90 5.04
C GLY A 497 11.88 1.62 4.85
N LEU A 498 11.76 2.92 5.18
CA LEU A 498 10.61 3.73 4.78
C LEU A 498 10.84 4.32 3.38
N GLY A 499 9.76 4.37 2.58
CA GLY A 499 9.77 4.87 1.21
C GLY A 499 10.18 6.35 1.09
N SER A 500 10.27 6.85 -0.14
CA SER A 500 10.69 8.23 -0.43
C SER A 500 9.90 9.25 0.40
N SER A 501 10.60 10.22 0.99
CA SER A 501 9.98 11.37 1.67
C SER A 501 9.02 12.11 0.73
N LEU A 502 8.03 12.79 1.32
CA LEU A 502 6.99 13.49 0.57
C LEU A 502 7.59 14.51 -0.41
N PRO A 503 6.97 14.75 -1.58
CA PRO A 503 7.49 15.67 -2.59
C PRO A 503 7.49 17.10 -2.06
N GLY A 504 8.66 17.56 -1.61
CA GLY A 504 8.89 18.87 -0.99
C GLY A 504 10.04 18.86 0.00
N GLU A 505 10.28 17.73 0.69
CA GLU A 505 11.39 17.60 1.64
C GLU A 505 12.68 17.22 0.91
N THR A 506 13.58 18.19 0.76
CA THR A 506 14.97 17.93 0.39
C THR A 506 15.70 17.31 1.58
N SER A 507 15.69 15.97 1.65
CA SER A 507 16.44 15.17 2.62
C SER A 507 17.95 15.27 2.41
N ILE A 508 18.53 16.46 2.55
CA ILE A 508 19.98 16.68 2.63
C ILE A 508 20.39 16.48 4.08
N VAL A 509 20.62 15.22 4.45
CA VAL A 509 21.44 14.90 5.63
C VAL A 509 22.77 14.37 5.12
N ASN A 510 23.80 15.20 5.23
CA ASN A 510 25.16 14.90 4.80
C ASN A 510 25.79 13.93 5.82
N MET A 511 25.49 12.63 5.69
CA MET A 511 25.90 11.58 6.63
C MET A 511 27.40 11.27 6.53
N GLY A 512 28.20 12.19 7.08
CA GLY A 512 29.67 12.15 7.09
C GLY A 512 30.29 12.89 8.27
N LYS A 513 29.59 12.97 9.40
CA LYS A 513 30.08 13.61 10.64
C LYS A 513 30.18 12.59 11.78
N SER A 514 31.32 12.62 12.48
CA SER A 514 31.62 11.77 13.62
C SER A 514 30.74 12.12 14.84
N PRO A 515 30.45 11.21 15.78
CA PRO A 515 29.58 11.46 16.94
C PRO A 515 29.97 12.60 17.89
N GLU A 516 31.11 13.26 17.68
CA GLU A 516 31.62 14.35 18.52
C GLU A 516 30.98 15.71 18.18
N GLU A 517 30.53 15.93 16.93
CA GLU A 517 30.00 17.24 16.50
C GLU A 517 28.53 17.49 16.89
N ILE A 518 27.78 16.46 17.31
CA ILE A 518 26.34 16.58 17.64
C ILE A 518 26.11 17.36 18.95
N LYS A 519 27.14 17.49 19.80
CA LYS A 519 27.01 18.09 21.15
C LYS A 519 27.00 19.63 21.18
N GLU A 520 27.33 20.31 20.09
CA GLU A 520 27.41 21.79 20.09
C GLU A 520 26.09 22.49 19.72
N ASP A 521 25.15 21.82 19.06
CA ASP A 521 23.90 22.45 18.61
C ASP A 521 22.75 22.35 19.64
N GLU A 522 22.76 21.38 20.55
CA GLU A 522 21.76 21.30 21.65
C GLU A 522 21.88 22.45 22.66
N GLN A 523 23.04 23.11 22.77
CA GLN A 523 23.26 24.19 23.73
C GLN A 523 22.75 25.57 23.27
N LYS A 524 22.39 25.76 22.00
CA LYS A 524 21.92 27.06 21.49
C LYS A 524 20.42 27.29 21.62
N ASN A 525 19.63 26.26 21.90
CA ASN A 525 18.17 26.32 21.80
C ASN A 525 17.42 26.57 23.13
N GLN A 526 18.11 27.05 24.17
CA GLN A 526 17.51 27.33 25.49
C GLN A 526 17.24 28.84 25.77
N ASN A 527 17.64 29.76 24.88
CA ASN A 527 17.51 31.21 25.07
C ASN A 527 16.41 31.84 24.19
N ALA A 528 15.24 31.20 24.10
CA ALA A 528 14.11 31.70 23.32
C ALA A 528 12.74 31.38 23.95
N ASN A 529 12.54 31.74 25.22
CA ASN A 529 11.19 31.92 25.75
C ASN A 529 11.11 32.99 26.86
N VAL A 530 10.97 34.25 26.42
CA VAL A 530 10.50 35.37 27.22
C VAL A 530 9.44 36.06 26.38
N ASP A 531 8.17 35.95 26.74
CA ASP A 531 7.29 37.08 27.15
C ASP A 531 5.84 36.59 27.40
N SER A 532 4.96 37.50 27.83
CA SER A 532 3.49 37.38 28.02
C SER A 532 2.99 36.65 29.27
N THR A 533 3.00 37.37 30.39
CA THR A 533 2.05 37.16 31.49
C THR A 533 0.75 37.92 31.22
N GLU A 534 -0.41 37.24 31.21
CA GLU A 534 -1.71 37.89 31.41
C GLU A 534 -2.51 37.18 32.52
N GLU A 535 -3.15 37.97 33.36
CA GLU A 535 -3.86 37.53 34.56
C GLU A 535 -5.30 37.11 34.25
N HIS A 536 -5.78 35.98 34.80
CA HIS A 536 -7.21 35.75 34.98
C HIS A 536 -7.53 35.15 36.36
N LYS A 537 -8.37 35.87 37.11
CA LYS A 537 -8.88 35.48 38.44
C LYS A 537 -10.10 34.55 38.29
N PRO A 538 -10.27 33.55 39.17
CA PRO A 538 -11.59 33.04 39.51
C PRO A 538 -12.16 33.76 40.75
N SER A 539 -13.44 34.09 40.70
CA SER A 539 -14.21 34.72 41.78
C SER A 539 -14.91 33.70 42.69
N ASN A 540 -15.21 34.13 43.92
CA ASN A 540 -16.09 33.52 44.94
C ASN A 540 -17.14 32.51 44.45
N GLU A 541 -17.37 31.49 45.28
CA GLU A 541 -18.70 31.27 45.86
C GLU A 541 -18.61 30.58 47.25
N GLU A 542 -19.27 31.17 48.26
CA GLU A 542 -19.39 30.60 49.60
C GLU A 542 -20.64 29.71 49.68
N GLY A 543 -20.54 28.50 50.22
CA GLY A 543 -21.63 27.52 50.18
C GLY A 543 -21.58 26.48 51.31
N THR A 544 -22.02 26.87 52.50
CA THR A 544 -22.12 26.07 53.73
C THR A 544 -22.73 24.65 53.56
N LYS A 545 -22.15 23.63 54.23
CA LYS A 545 -22.75 22.86 55.37
C LYS A 545 -21.99 21.56 55.74
N GLU A 546 -21.58 21.48 57.01
CA GLU A 546 -21.73 20.37 57.99
C GLU A 546 -21.62 18.89 57.50
N ARG A 547 -20.60 18.13 57.98
CA ARG A 547 -20.65 17.10 59.07
C ARG A 547 -21.44 15.81 58.71
N LEU A 548 -21.10 14.58 59.14
CA LEU A 548 -20.19 14.00 60.14
C LEU A 548 -19.83 12.54 59.71
N GLY A 549 -18.80 11.93 60.32
CA GLY A 549 -18.79 10.47 60.59
C GLY A 549 -17.51 9.67 60.26
N PHE A 550 -16.70 9.36 61.27
CA PHE A 550 -15.99 8.06 61.37
C PHE A 550 -16.99 7.04 62.00
N VAL A 551 -16.86 5.70 62.04
CA VAL A 551 -15.74 4.76 62.16
C VAL A 551 -16.17 3.40 61.56
N TRP A 552 -15.29 2.66 60.88
CA TRP A 552 -14.89 1.25 61.14
C TRP A 552 -13.73 0.86 60.21
#